data_AF-A0A2N1N6U0-F1
#
_entry.id   AF-A0A2N1N6U0-F1
#
_cell.length_a   1.000
_cell.length_b   1.000
_cell.length_c   1.000
_cell.angle_alpha   90.00
_cell.angle_beta   90.00
_cell.angle_gamma   90.00
#
_symmetry.space_group_name_H-M   'P 1'
#
loop_
_entity.id
_entity.type
_entity.pdbx_description
1 polymer ?
#
loop_
_entity_poly.entity_id
_entity_poly.type
_entity_poly.pdbx_seq_one_letter_code
_entity_poly.pdbx_strand_id
1 'polypeptide(L)' 'GEKTYECNEPGCERKYTSISSLKVHRRIHTNEKPYKCAELGCNGVFRSLYFLRLHCKKLNHNGYSYTKYNN' A
#
# COMPACT_ATOMS: atom_id res chain seq x y z
N GLY A 1 -1.26 28.59 -0.30
CA GLY A 1 -1.77 27.54 0.60
C GLY A 1 -1.49 26.20 -0.03
N GLU A 2 -0.91 25.27 0.72
CA GLU A 2 -0.68 23.90 0.22
C GLU A 2 -2.04 23.24 -0.04
N LYS A 3 -2.27 22.77 -1.27
CA LYS A 3 -3.47 21.96 -1.56
C LYS A 3 -3.30 20.62 -0.84
N THR A 4 -4.14 20.41 0.16
CA THR A 4 -4.25 19.14 0.86
C THR A 4 -5.29 18.25 0.19
N TYR A 5 -5.13 16.93 0.30
CA TYR A 5 -6.03 15.92 -0.24
C TYR A 5 -6.65 15.16 0.94
N GLU A 6 -7.96 15.22 1.08
CA GLU A 6 -8.70 14.63 2.19
C GLU A 6 -9.39 13.33 1.81
N CYS A 7 -9.60 12.47 2.81
CA CYS A 7 -10.42 11.28 2.68
C CYS A 7 -11.89 11.64 2.88
N ASN A 8 -12.75 11.15 1.98
CA ASN A 8 -14.19 11.41 2.03
C ASN A 8 -14.99 10.25 2.65
N GLU A 9 -14.31 9.25 3.21
CA GLU A 9 -15.00 8.12 3.85
C GLU A 9 -15.60 8.57 5.19
N PRO A 10 -16.85 8.17 5.50
CA PRO A 10 -17.51 8.56 6.74
C PRO A 10 -16.66 8.20 7.97
N GLY A 11 -16.42 9.19 8.84
CA GLY A 11 -15.62 9.01 10.06
C GLY A 11 -14.11 8.97 9.84
N CYS A 12 -13.60 9.28 8.64
CA CYS A 12 -12.17 9.34 8.37
C CYS A 12 -11.67 10.76 8.07
N GLU A 13 -10.96 11.37 9.01
CA GLU A 13 -10.48 12.76 8.91
C GLU A 13 -9.04 12.87 8.37
N ARG A 14 -8.55 11.83 7.68
CA ARG A 14 -7.16 11.78 7.20
C ARG A 14 -6.94 12.73 6.03
N LYS A 15 -5.89 13.55 6.14
CA LYS A 15 -5.40 14.47 5.11
C LYS A 15 -3.99 14.12 4.65
N TYR A 16 -3.71 14.38 3.38
CA TYR A 16 -2.47 14.03 2.71
C TYR A 16 -1.95 15.19 1.88
N THR A 17 -0.63 15.29 1.73
CA THR A 17 0.03 16.28 0.87
C THR A 17 0.09 15.85 -0.60
N SER A 18 -0.28 14.60 -0.92
CA SER A 18 -0.31 14.09 -2.29
C SER A 18 -1.48 13.14 -2.56
N ILE A 19 -1.95 13.15 -3.81
CA ILE A 19 -3.00 12.24 -4.32
C ILE A 19 -2.56 10.78 -4.17
N SER A 20 -1.30 10.46 -4.45
CA SER A 20 -0.78 9.09 -4.37
C SER A 20 -0.92 8.53 -2.95
N SER A 21 -0.63 9.33 -1.93
CA SER A 21 -0.81 8.93 -0.52
C SER A 21 -2.29 8.76 -0.17
N LEU A 22 -3.17 9.66 -0.64
CA LEU A 22 -4.62 9.50 -0.47
C LEU A 22 -5.13 8.22 -1.14
N LYS A 23 -4.73 7.92 -2.38
CA LYS A 23 -5.11 6.69 -3.10
C LYS A 23 -4.69 5.43 -2.35
N VAL A 24 -3.46 5.38 -1.84
CA VAL A 24 -2.97 4.26 -1.03
C VAL A 24 -3.75 4.17 0.29
N HIS A 25 -4.07 5.30 0.91
CA HIS A 25 -4.87 5.33 2.14
C HIS A 25 -6.26 4.75 1.91
N ARG A 26 -6.95 5.11 0.83
CA ARG A 26 -8.32 4.60 0.57
C ARG A 26 -8.41 3.07 0.56
N ARG A 27 -7.33 2.37 0.25
CA ARG A 27 -7.24 0.90 0.32
C ARG A 27 -7.43 0.33 1.72
N ILE A 28 -7.30 1.12 2.79
CA ILE A 28 -7.60 0.65 4.14
C ILE A 28 -9.10 0.46 4.35
N HIS A 29 -9.92 1.25 3.65
CA HIS A 29 -11.37 1.21 3.76
C HIS A 29 -11.96 0.08 2.91
N THR A 30 -11.36 -0.17 1.74
CA THR A 30 -11.73 -1.29 0.85
C THR A 30 -11.03 -2.61 1.19
N ASN A 31 -10.09 -2.60 2.14
CA ASN A 31 -9.20 -3.72 2.46
C ASN A 31 -8.35 -4.24 1.27
N GLU A 32 -8.18 -3.44 0.22
CA GLU A 32 -7.39 -3.82 -0.94
C GLU A 32 -5.90 -3.97 -0.61
N LYS A 33 -5.34 -5.14 -0.94
CA LYS A 33 -3.91 -5.43 -0.81
C LYS A 33 -3.36 -5.99 -2.13
N PRO A 34 -3.21 -5.13 -3.16
CA PRO A 34 -2.92 -5.59 -4.52
C PRO A 34 -1.50 -6.13 -4.69
N TYR A 35 -0.59 -5.92 -3.75
CA TYR A 35 0.80 -6.34 -3.88
C TYR A 35 1.06 -7.60 -3.07
N LYS A 36 1.25 -8.74 -3.73
CA LYS A 36 1.68 -9.99 -3.12
C LYS A 36 3.17 -10.20 -3.32
N CYS A 37 3.91 -10.50 -2.25
CA CYS A 37 5.30 -10.91 -2.34
C CYS A 37 5.41 -12.20 -3.17
N ALA A 38 6.32 -12.22 -4.14
CA ALA A 38 6.52 -13.38 -5.02
C ALA A 38 7.66 -14.30 -4.56
N GLU A 39 8.24 -14.05 -3.38
CA GLU A 39 9.23 -14.95 -2.77
C GLU A 39 8.58 -16.30 -2.43
N LEU A 40 9.28 -17.40 -2.74
CA LEU A 40 8.76 -18.74 -2.50
C LEU A 40 8.53 -18.98 -1.01
N GLY A 41 7.38 -19.60 -0.67
CA GLY A 41 6.98 -19.81 0.73
C GLY A 41 6.50 -18.54 1.45
N CYS A 42 6.48 -17.37 0.80
CA CYS A 42 5.98 -16.15 1.40
C CYS A 42 4.54 -15.84 0.93
N ASN A 43 3.66 -15.55 1.89
CA ASN A 43 2.27 -15.14 1.63
C ASN A 43 2.02 -13.66 1.95
N GLY A 44 3.08 -12.84 2.03
CA GLY A 44 2.95 -11.42 2.37
C GLY A 44 2.13 -10.65 1.33
N VAL A 45 1.06 -9.99 1.77
CA VAL A 45 0.21 -9.11 0.94
C VAL A 45 0.13 -7.70 1.52
N PHE A 46 0.20 -6.69 0.66
CA PHE A 46 0.39 -5.30 1.07
C PHE A 46 -0.50 -4.32 0.30
N ARG A 47 -0.91 -3.25 0.99
CA ARG A 47 -1.67 -2.13 0.40
C ARG A 47 -0.81 -1.19 -0.47
N SER A 48 0.52 -1.22 -0.34
CA SER A 48 1.44 -0.39 -1.11
C SER A 48 2.80 -1.05 -1.31
N LEU A 49 3.52 -0.61 -2.35
CA LEU A 49 4.91 -1.02 -2.61
C LEU A 49 5.86 -0.66 -1.47
N TYR A 50 5.60 0.44 -0.74
CA TYR A 50 6.41 0.84 0.39
C TYR A 50 6.42 -0.24 1.49
N PHE A 51 5.24 -0.75 1.87
CA PHE A 51 5.14 -1.79 2.89
C PHE A 51 5.72 -3.13 2.42
N LEU A 52 5.52 -3.49 1.15
CA LEU A 52 6.15 -4.66 0.54
C LEU A 52 7.68 -4.57 0.60
N ARG A 53 8.27 -3.44 0.19
CA ARG A 53 9.74 -3.25 0.21
C ARG A 53 10.31 -3.35 1.61
N LEU A 54 9.64 -2.74 2.60
CA LEU A 54 10.03 -2.89 4.00
C LEU A 54 9.95 -4.34 4.46
N HIS A 55 8.93 -5.09 4.05
CA HIS A 55 8.81 -6.51 4.34
C HIS A 55 9.96 -7.32 3.72
N CYS A 56 10.20 -7.17 2.41
CA CYS A 56 11.29 -7.86 1.72
C CYS A 56 12.64 -7.53 2.34
N LYS A 57 12.87 -6.26 2.73
CA LYS A 57 14.10 -5.84 3.42
C LYS A 57 14.24 -6.52 4.79
N LYS A 58 13.16 -6.66 5.55
CA LYS A 58 13.18 -7.32 6.87
C LYS A 58 13.47 -8.81 6.79
N LEU A 59 13.06 -9.47 5.70
CA LEU A 59 13.24 -10.91 5.50
C LEU A 59 14.38 -11.26 4.54
N ASN A 60 15.15 -10.25 4.09
CA ASN A 60 16.24 -10.42 3.11
C ASN A 60 15.82 -11.16 1.82
N HIS A 61 14.61 -10.90 1.31
CA HIS A 61 14.17 -11.45 0.02
C HIS A 61 15.00 -10.84 -1.11
N ASN A 62 15.56 -11.68 -1.97
CA ASN A 62 16.45 -11.24 -3.05
C ASN A 62 15.61 -10.74 -4.24
N GLY A 63 15.51 -9.41 -4.41
CA GLY A 63 15.00 -8.79 -5.64
C GLY A 63 13.63 -8.13 -5.58
N TYR A 64 13.03 -7.94 -4.40
CA TYR A 64 11.75 -7.22 -4.22
C TYR A 64 10.65 -7.65 -5.20
N SER A 65 10.59 -8.94 -5.55
CA SER A 65 9.65 -9.47 -6.53
C SER A 65 8.22 -9.48 -5.97
N TYR A 66 7.26 -9.14 -6.83
CA TYR A 66 5.84 -9.12 -6.46
C TYR A 66 4.91 -9.37 -7.64
N THR A 67 3.74 -9.93 -7.32
CA THR A 67 2.58 -9.95 -8.22
C THR A 67 1.67 -8.79 -7.84
N LYS A 68 1.22 -8.04 -8.84
CA LYS A 68 0.22 -6.99 -8.67
C LYS A 68 -1.13 -7.48 -9.20
N TYR A 69 -2.14 -7.48 -8.34
CA TYR A 69 -3.52 -7.69 -8.74
C TYR A 69 -4.14 -6.36 -9.18
N ASN A 70 -4.88 -6.39 -10.29
CA ASN A 70 -5.81 -5.32 -10.64
C ASN A 70 -7.17 -5.76 -10.07
N ASN A 71 -7.56 -5.16 -8.95
CA ASN A 71 -8.96 -5.16 -8.54
C ASN A 71 -9.67 -4.02 -9.27
#